data_AF-R7Z485-F1
#
_entry.id   AF-R7Z485-F1
#
_cell.length_a   1.000
_cell.length_b   1.000
_cell.length_c   1.000
_cell.angle_alpha   90.00
_cell.angle_beta   90.00
_cell.angle_gamma   90.00
#
_symmetry.space_group_name_H-M   'P 1'
#
loop_
_entity.id
_entity.type
_entity.pdbx_description
1 polymer ?
#
loop_
_entity_poly.entity_id
_entity_poly.type
_entity_poly.pdbx_seq_one_letter_code
_entity_poly.pdbx_strand_id
1 'polypeptide(L)'
;MLQTFGDVAMFKSLKYEQPNPAPNTAIAIFSHAESATKVLKASPLRFTLERVSGEEAARDQDDNTLEDNADDAEFVTGRGSGRTDAEELVRPSTLLHSTAGDGKWGSFGQSQSISLLDEPSLEPSSSGPSHTVANTSSPPTTHPNSAEEHIPSAKEFKLIADVSTMDHQKYLELSPYYYGFHIRKNLITDDLAKSVPLRGLSEHNPKNTEAPVRIVQRRAADVANRKTLRQLWQIGMKRKEEAPHITEAYKSPSV
;
A
#
# COMPACT_ATOMS: atom_id res chain seq x y z
N MET A 1 7.01 -22.25 0.97
CA MET A 1 8.12 -21.81 1.85
C MET A 1 7.63 -21.63 3.29
N LEU A 2 6.80 -20.63 3.63
CA LEU A 2 6.34 -20.44 5.02
C LEU A 2 5.62 -21.66 5.64
N GLN A 3 4.92 -22.44 4.82
CA GLN A 3 4.24 -23.67 5.24
C GLN A 3 5.18 -24.76 5.79
N THR A 4 6.49 -24.70 5.51
CA THR A 4 7.46 -25.67 6.06
C THR A 4 7.66 -25.49 7.57
N PHE A 5 7.29 -24.34 8.13
CA PHE A 5 7.39 -24.06 9.57
C PHE A 5 6.10 -24.38 10.32
N GLY A 6 5.00 -24.64 9.61
CA GLY A 6 3.70 -25.02 10.14
C GLY A 6 2.53 -24.47 9.32
N ASP A 7 1.32 -24.76 9.78
CA ASP A 7 0.09 -24.38 9.09
C ASP A 7 -0.16 -22.87 9.20
N VAL A 8 -0.30 -22.23 8.03
CA VAL A 8 -0.62 -20.82 7.89
C VAL A 8 -2.14 -20.69 7.81
N ALA A 9 -2.75 -20.16 8.86
CA ALA A 9 -4.19 -19.93 8.92
C ALA A 9 -4.65 -18.79 8.00
N MET A 10 -3.83 -17.73 7.89
CA MET A 10 -4.13 -16.58 7.06
C MET A 10 -2.85 -16.00 6.46
N PHE A 11 -2.91 -15.67 5.18
CA PHE A 11 -1.85 -14.95 4.49
C PHE A 11 -2.45 -13.74 3.76
N LYS A 12 -1.95 -12.54 4.06
CA LYS A 12 -2.41 -11.29 3.44
C LYS A 12 -1.21 -10.51 2.90
N SER A 13 -1.21 -10.24 1.59
CA SER A 13 -0.25 -9.31 0.99
C SER A 13 -0.71 -7.86 1.23
N LEU A 14 0.19 -7.01 1.72
CA LEU A 14 -0.12 -5.59 1.97
C LEU A 14 0.10 -4.71 0.74
N LYS A 15 0.50 -5.29 -0.41
CA LYS A 15 0.71 -4.57 -1.66
C LYS A 15 -0.56 -3.85 -2.16
N TYR A 16 -1.74 -4.41 -1.86
CA TYR A 16 -3.02 -3.93 -2.39
C TYR A 16 -3.88 -3.20 -1.35
N GLU A 17 -3.30 -2.83 -0.20
CA GLU A 17 -4.05 -2.15 0.84
C GLU A 17 -4.28 -0.68 0.48
N GLN A 18 -5.45 -0.35 -0.07
CA GLN A 18 -5.92 1.02 -0.34
C GLN A 18 -6.43 1.64 0.98
N PRO A 19 -5.53 2.06 1.88
CA PRO A 19 -5.02 3.43 1.76
C PRO A 19 -3.50 3.56 1.91
N ASN A 20 -2.80 2.48 2.22
CA ASN A 20 -1.36 2.47 2.50
C ASN A 20 -0.71 1.20 1.95
N PRO A 21 -0.45 1.12 0.63
CA PRO A 21 0.16 -0.05 0.03
C PRO A 21 1.59 -0.19 0.56
N ALA A 22 1.89 -1.34 1.17
CA ALA A 22 3.23 -1.68 1.64
C ALA A 22 3.82 -2.75 0.71
N PRO A 23 4.51 -2.37 -0.39
CA PRO A 23 5.13 -3.34 -1.28
C PRO A 23 6.18 -4.16 -0.51
N ASN A 24 6.40 -5.40 -0.94
CA ASN A 24 7.32 -6.34 -0.30
C ASN A 24 7.00 -6.68 1.16
N THR A 25 5.79 -6.37 1.63
CA THR A 25 5.34 -6.68 2.98
C THR A 25 4.10 -7.58 2.92
N ALA A 26 4.06 -8.58 3.79
CA ALA A 26 2.93 -9.48 3.95
C ALA A 26 2.76 -9.83 5.43
N ILE A 27 1.53 -10.17 5.80
CA ILE A 27 1.18 -10.68 7.12
C ILE A 27 0.85 -12.17 6.97
N ALA A 28 1.48 -13.00 7.79
CA ALA A 28 1.16 -14.42 7.91
C ALA A 28 0.76 -14.70 9.36
N ILE A 29 -0.41 -15.30 9.55
CA ILE A 29 -0.89 -15.79 10.85
C ILE A 29 -0.81 -17.30 10.81
N PHE A 30 -0.07 -17.87 11.78
CA PHE A 30 0.06 -19.31 11.95
C PHE A 30 -1.02 -19.83 12.92
N SER A 31 -1.48 -21.07 12.69
CA SER A 31 -2.44 -21.73 13.59
C SER A 31 -1.85 -21.97 14.99
N HIS A 32 -0.52 -22.16 15.08
CA HIS A 32 0.19 -22.44 16.31
C HIS A 32 1.27 -21.39 16.60
N ALA A 33 1.37 -20.96 17.87
CA ALA A 33 2.38 -20.00 18.32
C ALA A 33 3.82 -20.54 18.17
N GLU A 34 4.01 -21.86 18.28
CA GLU A 34 5.30 -22.51 18.09
C GLU A 34 5.82 -22.34 16.65
N SER A 35 4.94 -22.44 15.66
CA SER A 35 5.29 -22.27 14.25
C SER A 35 5.76 -20.86 13.95
N ALA A 36 5.08 -19.84 14.47
CA ALA A 36 5.51 -18.45 14.37
C ALA A 36 6.90 -18.25 15.03
N THR A 37 7.10 -18.83 16.22
CA THR A 37 8.39 -18.76 16.92
C THR A 37 9.52 -19.43 16.12
N LYS A 38 9.25 -20.56 15.44
CA LYS A 38 10.23 -21.24 14.57
C LYS A 38 10.64 -20.36 13.39
N VAL A 39 9.68 -19.67 12.76
CA VAL A 39 9.97 -18.73 11.66
C VAL A 39 10.83 -17.56 12.14
N LEU A 40 10.50 -16.97 13.30
CA LEU A 40 11.27 -15.87 13.87
C LEU A 40 12.71 -16.28 14.19
N LYS A 41 12.91 -17.48 14.75
CA LYS A 41 14.25 -18.03 15.01
C LYS A 41 15.04 -18.34 13.74
N ALA A 42 14.34 -18.71 12.66
CA ALA A 42 14.96 -18.98 11.36
C ALA A 42 15.16 -17.70 10.52
N SER A 43 14.63 -16.56 10.97
CA SER A 43 14.83 -15.27 10.33
C SER A 43 16.30 -14.84 10.45
N PRO A 44 16.95 -14.35 9.38
CA PRO A 44 16.40 -14.11 8.03
C PRO A 44 16.42 -15.36 7.14
N LEU A 45 15.33 -15.56 6.39
CA LEU A 45 15.14 -16.68 5.46
C LEU A 45 15.65 -16.32 4.06
N ARG A 46 16.41 -17.22 3.43
CA ARG A 46 16.90 -17.06 2.05
C ARG A 46 16.32 -18.15 1.18
N PHE A 47 15.83 -17.77 0.01
CA PHE A 47 15.32 -18.73 -0.97
C PHE A 47 15.54 -18.20 -2.38
N THR A 48 15.71 -19.12 -3.33
CA THR A 48 15.73 -18.82 -4.75
C THR A 48 14.35 -19.13 -5.32
N LEU A 49 13.83 -18.25 -6.18
CA LEU A 49 12.66 -18.59 -6.99
C LEU A 49 13.17 -19.08 -8.33
N GLU A 50 13.00 -20.37 -8.57
CA GLU A 50 13.11 -20.93 -9.91
C GLU A 50 11.90 -20.45 -10.71
N ARG A 51 12.18 -19.77 -11.82
CA ARG A 51 11.12 -19.39 -12.75
C ARG A 51 10.73 -20.67 -13.46
N VAL A 52 9.57 -21.24 -13.11
CA VAL A 52 8.96 -22.30 -13.91
C VAL A 52 8.72 -21.72 -15.30
N SER A 53 9.61 -22.01 -16.24
CA SER A 53 9.51 -21.58 -17.63
C SER A 53 8.30 -22.28 -18.22
N GLY A 54 7.19 -21.55 -18.29
CA GLY A 54 5.92 -22.06 -18.74
C GLY A 54 5.88 -22.32 -20.24
N GLU A 55 6.48 -23.43 -20.69
CA GLU A 55 5.99 -24.08 -21.92
C GLU A 55 4.62 -24.75 -21.69
N GLU A 56 4.23 -25.00 -20.44
CA GLU A 56 2.88 -25.48 -20.08
C GLU A 56 1.88 -24.35 -19.75
N ALA A 57 2.35 -23.16 -19.35
CA ALA A 57 1.46 -22.05 -18.98
C ALA A 57 0.71 -21.42 -20.17
N ALA A 58 1.10 -21.76 -21.42
CA ALA A 58 0.40 -21.34 -22.63
C ALA A 58 -0.75 -22.27 -23.03
N ARG A 59 -0.95 -23.42 -22.37
CA ARG A 59 -2.00 -24.39 -22.76
C ARG A 59 -3.33 -24.21 -22.02
N ASP A 60 -3.34 -23.53 -20.87
CA ASP A 60 -4.55 -23.43 -20.03
C ASP A 60 -5.21 -22.03 -20.03
N GLN A 61 -4.85 -21.14 -20.96
CA GLN A 61 -5.43 -19.79 -21.05
C GLN A 61 -6.47 -19.59 -22.16
N ASP A 62 -6.71 -20.58 -23.03
CA ASP A 62 -7.63 -20.44 -24.18
C ASP A 62 -9.00 -21.13 -24.02
N ASP A 63 -9.26 -21.86 -22.92
CA ASP A 63 -10.51 -22.63 -22.74
C ASP A 63 -11.41 -22.08 -21.62
N ASN A 64 -11.63 -20.76 -21.61
CA ASN A 64 -12.69 -20.15 -20.81
C ASN A 64 -13.51 -19.12 -21.59
N THR A 65 -13.56 -19.29 -22.92
CA THR A 65 -14.55 -18.67 -23.78
C THR A 65 -15.86 -19.44 -23.59
N LEU A 66 -16.57 -19.13 -22.50
CA LEU A 66 -17.98 -19.48 -22.35
C LEU A 66 -18.73 -18.78 -23.50
N GLU A 67 -19.00 -19.54 -24.56
CA GLU A 67 -20.00 -19.21 -25.56
C GLU A 67 -21.36 -19.14 -24.85
N ASP A 68 -21.72 -17.95 -24.41
CA ASP A 68 -23.06 -17.61 -23.94
C ASP A 68 -23.95 -17.51 -25.19
N ASN A 69 -24.40 -18.68 -25.68
CA ASN A 69 -25.53 -18.82 -26.58
C ASN A 69 -26.80 -18.38 -25.84
N ALA A 70 -27.09 -17.08 -25.90
CA ALA A 70 -28.40 -16.55 -25.56
C ALA A 70 -29.18 -16.31 -26.86
N ASP A 71 -29.87 -17.36 -27.30
CA ASP A 71 -30.96 -17.24 -28.26
C ASP A 71 -32.05 -16.28 -27.73
N ASP A 72 -32.45 -15.37 -28.61
CA ASP A 72 -33.77 -14.74 -28.73
C ASP A 72 -34.59 -14.47 -27.45
N ALA A 73 -34.54 -13.21 -27.01
CA ALA A 73 -35.70 -12.56 -26.44
C ALA A 73 -35.77 -11.11 -26.96
N GLU A 74 -36.56 -10.91 -28.02
CA GLU A 74 -36.95 -9.59 -28.51
C GLU A 74 -37.66 -8.78 -27.40
N PHE A 75 -36.97 -7.78 -26.85
CA PHE A 75 -37.60 -6.76 -26.01
C PHE A 75 -37.73 -5.46 -26.81
N VAL A 76 -38.96 -5.17 -27.21
CA VAL A 76 -39.38 -3.93 -27.88
C VAL A 76 -39.16 -2.75 -26.93
N THR A 77 -38.10 -1.97 -27.16
CA THR A 77 -37.93 -0.66 -26.52
C THR A 77 -38.58 0.43 -27.37
N GLY A 78 -39.72 0.91 -26.89
CA GLY A 78 -40.36 2.12 -27.39
C GLY A 78 -39.49 3.36 -27.11
N ARG A 79 -38.91 3.89 -28.18
CA ARG A 79 -39.00 5.30 -28.61
C ARG A 79 -38.88 6.37 -27.51
N GLY A 80 -37.66 6.87 -27.30
CA GLY A 80 -37.37 8.13 -26.62
C GLY A 80 -36.38 8.97 -27.43
N SER A 81 -36.91 9.91 -28.21
CA SER A 81 -36.17 10.84 -29.09
C SER A 81 -35.43 11.90 -28.28
N GLY A 82 -34.16 12.16 -28.60
CA GLY A 82 -33.39 13.22 -27.95
C GLY A 82 -31.98 13.48 -28.50
N ARG A 83 -31.89 13.90 -29.77
CA ARG A 83 -30.95 14.92 -30.32
C ARG A 83 -29.45 14.73 -30.03
N THR A 84 -28.71 14.13 -30.96
CA THR A 84 -27.74 14.79 -31.88
C THR A 84 -26.57 15.53 -31.21
N ASP A 85 -25.40 14.88 -31.14
CA ASP A 85 -24.21 15.33 -31.87
C ASP A 85 -23.20 14.17 -32.02
N ALA A 86 -23.20 13.51 -33.18
CA ALA A 86 -22.47 12.27 -33.45
C ALA A 86 -21.09 12.50 -34.11
N GLU A 87 -20.70 13.75 -34.32
CA GLU A 87 -19.43 14.11 -34.97
C GLU A 87 -18.25 14.13 -33.96
N GLU A 88 -18.50 14.12 -32.65
CA GLU A 88 -17.44 14.16 -31.62
C GLU A 88 -16.82 12.77 -31.32
N LEU A 89 -17.50 11.67 -31.70
CA LEU A 89 -17.06 10.29 -31.41
C LEU A 89 -16.06 9.72 -32.41
N VAL A 90 -15.76 10.42 -33.51
CA VAL A 90 -14.84 9.95 -34.57
C VAL A 90 -13.52 10.73 -34.57
N ARG A 91 -13.28 11.64 -33.62
CA ARG A 91 -11.97 12.27 -33.48
C ARG A 91 -10.99 11.29 -32.83
N PRO A 92 -9.93 10.81 -33.53
CA PRO A 92 -8.89 10.03 -32.91
C PRO A 92 -8.20 10.89 -31.86
N SER A 93 -8.29 10.48 -30.60
CA SER A 93 -7.60 11.11 -29.48
C SER A 93 -6.10 11.16 -29.74
N THR A 94 -5.58 12.34 -30.10
CA THR A 94 -4.15 12.62 -30.16
C THR A 94 -3.62 12.77 -28.74
N LEU A 95 -3.48 11.64 -28.04
CA LEU A 95 -2.84 11.58 -26.74
C LEU A 95 -1.32 11.64 -26.97
N LEU A 96 -0.84 12.87 -27.17
CA LEU A 96 0.57 13.18 -27.33
C LEU A 96 1.32 12.74 -26.06
N HIS A 97 2.31 11.88 -26.28
CA HIS A 97 3.39 11.52 -25.38
C HIS A 97 3.89 12.73 -24.58
N SER A 98 3.53 12.82 -23.30
CA SER A 98 4.21 13.69 -22.35
C SER A 98 5.11 12.86 -21.45
N THR A 99 6.32 12.68 -21.97
CA THR A 99 7.62 12.78 -21.28
C THR A 99 7.76 12.10 -19.91
N ALA A 100 8.59 11.05 -19.92
CA ALA A 100 9.45 10.66 -18.82
C ALA A 100 10.00 11.89 -18.06
N GLY A 101 9.63 11.98 -16.79
CA GLY A 101 10.24 12.89 -15.83
C GLY A 101 10.69 12.06 -14.64
N ASP A 102 12.01 12.02 -14.43
CA ASP A 102 12.71 11.53 -13.25
C ASP A 102 12.08 12.06 -11.95
N GLY A 103 11.06 11.34 -11.47
CA GLY A 103 10.45 11.58 -10.18
C GLY A 103 11.13 10.72 -9.14
N LYS A 104 12.20 11.24 -8.55
CA LYS A 104 12.84 10.72 -7.32
C LYS A 104 11.78 10.48 -6.25
N TRP A 105 11.33 9.23 -6.11
CA TRP A 105 10.39 8.81 -5.09
C TRP A 105 11.00 9.15 -3.73
N GLY A 106 10.34 10.08 -3.04
CA GLY A 106 10.73 10.54 -1.72
C GLY A 106 10.85 9.36 -0.76
N SER A 107 12.03 9.23 -0.18
CA SER A 107 12.31 8.46 1.01
C SER A 107 11.38 8.92 2.14
N PHE A 108 10.30 8.18 2.38
CA PHE A 108 9.42 8.34 3.53
C PHE A 108 9.68 7.20 4.51
N GLY A 109 10.23 7.55 5.68
CA GLY A 109 10.12 6.74 6.89
C GLY A 109 11.32 5.87 7.27
N GLN A 110 12.50 6.46 7.50
CA GLN A 110 13.38 5.90 8.53
C GLN A 110 12.80 6.28 9.90
N SER A 111 12.16 5.33 10.55
CA SER A 111 11.79 5.44 11.96
C SER A 111 13.08 5.49 12.78
N GLN A 112 13.40 6.65 13.35
CA GLN A 112 14.47 6.78 14.32
C GLN A 112 14.06 6.06 15.59
N SER A 113 14.81 5.02 15.95
CA SER A 113 14.76 4.38 17.26
C SER A 113 15.22 5.38 18.32
N ILE A 114 14.32 5.75 19.22
CA ILE A 114 14.61 6.48 20.45
C ILE A 114 15.27 5.52 21.46
N SER A 115 16.59 5.50 21.50
CA SER A 115 17.34 4.86 22.60
C SER A 115 17.29 5.78 23.82
N LEU A 116 16.62 5.35 24.88
CA LEU A 116 16.47 6.08 26.14
C LEU A 116 17.16 5.29 27.27
N LEU A 117 18.11 5.96 27.95
CA LEU A 117 18.76 5.67 29.26
C LEU A 117 19.76 4.49 29.26
N ASP A 118 21.07 4.73 29.28
CA ASP A 118 21.94 5.21 30.39
C ASP A 118 22.10 4.16 31.49
N GLU A 119 23.10 3.30 31.31
CA GLU A 119 23.55 2.27 32.27
C GLU A 119 25.05 2.47 32.54
N PRO A 120 25.49 2.61 33.80
CA PRO A 120 26.87 2.96 34.12
C PRO A 120 27.84 1.78 34.01
N SER A 121 28.94 2.08 33.33
CA SER A 121 30.18 1.33 33.13
C SER A 121 30.79 0.72 34.41
N LEU A 122 31.14 -0.57 34.33
CA LEU A 122 32.26 -1.16 35.04
C LEU A 122 32.99 -2.15 34.11
N GLU A 123 34.17 -1.75 33.64
CA GLU A 123 35.13 -2.63 32.99
C GLU A 123 35.77 -3.61 33.98
N PRO A 124 36.21 -4.79 33.51
CA PRO A 124 37.65 -4.96 33.47
C PRO A 124 38.18 -5.45 32.11
N SER A 125 39.23 -4.77 31.71
CA SER A 125 40.10 -5.01 30.56
C SER A 125 40.77 -6.39 30.62
N SER A 126 40.66 -7.13 29.51
CA SER A 126 41.49 -8.29 29.21
C SER A 126 41.92 -8.21 27.75
N SER A 127 43.18 -7.83 27.58
CA SER A 127 43.95 -7.78 26.34
C SER A 127 44.18 -9.18 25.75
N GLY A 128 43.85 -9.36 24.46
CA GLY A 128 44.24 -10.54 23.68
C GLY A 128 44.36 -10.21 22.18
N PRO A 129 45.33 -10.80 21.46
CA PRO A 129 46.10 -10.07 20.43
C PRO A 129 45.62 -10.21 18.99
N SER A 130 46.01 -9.20 18.20
CA SER A 130 46.02 -9.15 16.74
C SER A 130 46.60 -10.39 16.09
N HIS A 131 45.88 -10.94 15.11
CA HIS A 131 46.48 -11.67 14.00
C HIS A 131 46.03 -11.07 12.68
N THR A 132 46.92 -10.23 12.14
CA THR A 132 46.98 -9.83 10.75
C THR A 132 47.37 -11.05 9.92
N VAL A 133 46.52 -11.47 8.98
CA VAL A 133 46.93 -12.36 7.88
C VAL A 133 46.50 -11.75 6.56
N ALA A 134 47.50 -11.17 5.90
CA ALA A 134 47.47 -10.83 4.49
C ALA A 134 47.57 -12.11 3.67
N ASN A 135 46.66 -12.30 2.71
CA ASN A 135 46.91 -12.90 1.39
C ASN A 135 45.58 -13.24 0.73
N THR A 136 45.24 -12.60 -0.38
CA THR A 136 44.92 -13.39 -1.58
C THR A 136 45.11 -12.52 -2.83
N SER A 137 46.08 -12.93 -3.63
CA SER A 137 46.38 -12.46 -4.98
C SER A 137 45.19 -12.66 -5.91
N SER A 138 44.78 -11.60 -6.59
CA SER A 138 43.87 -11.64 -7.75
C SER A 138 44.63 -12.09 -9.02
N PRO A 139 44.15 -13.10 -9.77
CA PRO A 139 44.67 -13.40 -11.10
C PRO A 139 44.07 -12.47 -12.17
N PRO A 140 44.82 -12.14 -13.24
CA PRO A 140 44.28 -11.45 -14.40
C PRO A 140 43.64 -12.46 -15.36
N THR A 141 42.31 -12.43 -15.50
CA THR A 141 41.59 -13.23 -16.49
C THR A 141 41.18 -12.35 -17.65
N THR A 142 42.00 -12.38 -18.71
CA THR A 142 41.64 -12.01 -20.07
C THR A 142 41.07 -13.25 -20.73
N HIS A 143 39.80 -13.30 -21.13
CA HIS A 143 39.28 -14.22 -22.14
C HIS A 143 37.95 -13.74 -22.75
N PRO A 144 37.59 -14.25 -23.95
CA PRO A 144 37.00 -13.48 -25.04
C PRO A 144 35.48 -13.50 -25.08
N ASN A 145 34.97 -12.52 -25.81
CA ASN A 145 33.61 -12.29 -26.27
C ASN A 145 32.95 -13.57 -26.84
N SER A 146 32.31 -14.35 -25.97
CA SER A 146 31.41 -15.44 -26.35
C SER A 146 30.01 -15.03 -25.92
N ALA A 147 29.10 -14.95 -26.89
CA ALA A 147 27.69 -14.67 -26.66
C ALA A 147 27.04 -15.90 -26.01
N GLU A 148 27.36 -16.13 -24.74
CA GLU A 148 26.64 -17.10 -23.92
C GLU A 148 25.27 -16.50 -23.63
N GLU A 149 24.24 -17.21 -24.11
CA GLU A 149 22.86 -16.97 -23.74
C GLU A 149 22.78 -16.87 -22.21
N HIS A 150 22.48 -15.67 -21.71
CA HIS A 150 22.28 -15.41 -20.31
C HIS A 150 21.08 -16.23 -19.84
N ILE A 151 21.31 -17.47 -19.42
CA ILE A 151 20.35 -18.23 -18.62
C ILE A 151 20.07 -17.33 -17.41
N PRO A 152 18.82 -16.88 -17.20
CA PRO A 152 18.52 -15.98 -16.11
C PRO A 152 18.87 -16.70 -14.81
N SER A 153 19.95 -16.25 -14.15
CA SER A 153 20.39 -16.83 -12.89
C SER A 153 19.25 -16.73 -11.89
N ALA A 154 19.02 -17.82 -11.14
CA ALA A 154 17.94 -17.87 -10.16
C ALA A 154 18.09 -16.70 -9.18
N LYS A 155 17.07 -15.85 -9.10
CA LYS A 155 17.11 -14.66 -8.24
C LYS A 155 17.00 -15.10 -6.79
N GLU A 156 17.98 -14.71 -5.96
CA GLU A 156 17.96 -14.94 -4.51
C GLU A 156 17.07 -13.88 -3.84
N PHE A 157 16.18 -14.33 -2.96
CA PHE A 157 15.28 -13.50 -2.16
C PHE A 157 15.60 -13.70 -0.68
N LYS A 158 15.55 -12.59 0.07
CA LYS A 158 15.71 -12.56 1.52
C LYS A 158 14.39 -12.12 2.15
N LEU A 159 13.84 -12.95 3.02
CA LEU A 159 12.65 -12.66 3.81
C LEU A 159 13.07 -12.44 5.27
N ILE A 160 12.67 -11.30 5.81
CA ILE A 160 12.87 -10.95 7.22
C ILE A 160 11.50 -11.05 7.88
N ALA A 161 11.41 -11.90 8.91
CA ALA A 161 10.21 -12.05 9.71
C ALA A 161 10.41 -11.33 11.06
N ASP A 162 9.43 -10.51 11.42
CA ASP A 162 9.37 -9.80 12.70
C ASP A 162 8.00 -10.05 13.36
N VAL A 163 7.96 -9.92 14.68
CA VAL A 163 6.70 -9.94 15.44
C VAL A 163 5.95 -8.65 15.13
N SER A 164 4.70 -8.77 14.68
CA SER A 164 3.87 -7.59 14.53
C SER A 164 3.57 -6.98 15.88
N THR A 165 3.88 -5.69 16.03
CA THR A 165 3.52 -4.88 17.20
C THR A 165 2.13 -4.26 17.05
N MET A 166 1.46 -4.44 15.91
CA MET A 166 0.12 -3.92 15.69
C MET A 166 -0.92 -4.77 16.42
N ASP A 167 -1.88 -4.09 17.07
CA ASP A 167 -3.10 -4.72 17.55
C ASP A 167 -3.99 -5.09 16.35
N HIS A 168 -3.77 -6.32 15.86
CA HIS A 168 -4.51 -6.85 14.72
C HIS A 168 -5.99 -7.01 15.01
N GLN A 169 -6.38 -7.24 16.26
CA GLN A 169 -7.78 -7.35 16.63
C GLN A 169 -8.46 -5.99 16.45
N LYS A 170 -7.86 -4.91 16.97
CA LYS A 170 -8.37 -3.55 16.75
C LYS A 170 -8.36 -3.17 15.27
N TYR A 171 -7.32 -3.55 14.52
CA TYR A 171 -7.26 -3.30 13.08
C TYR A 171 -8.40 -4.03 12.34
N LEU A 172 -8.67 -5.28 12.71
CA LEU A 172 -9.80 -6.03 12.20
C LEU A 172 -11.11 -5.33 12.58
N GLU A 173 -11.32 -4.98 13.85
CA GLU A 173 -12.52 -4.26 14.32
C GLU A 173 -12.77 -2.92 13.62
N LEU A 174 -11.71 -2.22 13.22
CA LEU A 174 -11.78 -0.99 12.44
C LEU A 174 -11.93 -1.24 10.93
N SER A 175 -11.70 -2.46 10.45
CA SER A 175 -11.89 -2.82 9.05
C SER A 175 -13.36 -2.59 8.68
N PRO A 176 -13.65 -1.95 7.54
CA PRO A 176 -15.01 -1.72 7.06
C PRO A 176 -15.86 -3.01 6.98
N TYR A 177 -15.22 -4.17 6.93
CA TYR A 177 -15.83 -5.48 6.72
C TYR A 177 -16.01 -6.31 7.99
N TYR A 178 -15.48 -5.87 9.14
CA TYR A 178 -15.51 -6.70 10.36
C TYR A 178 -16.77 -6.49 11.20
N TYR A 179 -17.38 -5.31 11.14
CA TYR A 179 -18.69 -5.11 11.76
C TYR A 179 -19.75 -5.90 10.98
N GLY A 180 -20.77 -6.42 11.66
CA GLY A 180 -21.90 -7.09 11.00
C GLY A 180 -22.39 -6.25 9.83
N PHE A 181 -22.64 -6.87 8.69
CA PHE A 181 -23.00 -6.18 7.44
C PHE A 181 -24.22 -5.27 7.68
N HIS A 182 -23.97 -3.99 7.94
CA HIS A 182 -25.03 -2.99 8.07
C HIS A 182 -25.32 -2.49 6.66
N ILE A 183 -26.28 -3.14 6.02
CA ILE A 183 -26.81 -2.70 4.73
C ILE A 183 -27.31 -1.27 4.92
N ARG A 184 -26.55 -0.30 4.39
CA ARG A 184 -26.94 1.10 4.44
C ARG A 184 -28.14 1.27 3.52
N LYS A 185 -29.30 1.63 4.10
CA LYS A 185 -30.52 1.93 3.36
C LYS A 185 -30.32 3.21 2.57
N ASN A 186 -29.97 3.06 1.30
CA ASN A 186 -29.92 4.14 0.32
C ASN A 186 -31.05 3.95 -0.69
N LEU A 187 -31.51 5.03 -1.33
CA LEU A 187 -32.57 4.94 -2.35
C LEU A 187 -32.22 3.95 -3.48
N ILE A 188 -30.94 3.92 -3.86
CA ILE A 188 -30.37 3.02 -4.88
C ILE A 188 -30.38 1.57 -4.41
N THR A 189 -30.05 1.30 -3.14
CA THR A 189 -30.04 -0.08 -2.60
C THR A 189 -31.44 -0.63 -2.46
N ASP A 190 -32.43 0.22 -2.13
CA ASP A 190 -33.83 -0.17 -2.04
C ASP A 190 -34.44 -0.49 -3.42
N ASP A 191 -33.92 0.14 -4.48
CA ASP A 191 -34.29 -0.15 -5.86
C ASP A 191 -33.64 -1.44 -6.36
N LEU A 192 -32.32 -1.59 -6.16
CA LEU A 192 -31.58 -2.81 -6.45
C LEU A 192 -32.08 -4.02 -5.65
N ALA A 193 -32.55 -3.82 -4.42
CA ALA A 193 -33.13 -4.90 -3.61
C ALA A 193 -34.41 -5.49 -4.21
N LYS A 194 -35.09 -4.78 -5.11
CA LYS A 194 -36.27 -5.29 -5.83
C LYS A 194 -35.90 -6.10 -7.06
N SER A 195 -34.77 -5.80 -7.69
CA SER A 195 -34.32 -6.44 -8.93
C SER A 195 -33.34 -7.59 -8.71
N VAL A 196 -32.58 -7.56 -7.61
CA VAL A 196 -31.51 -8.54 -7.36
C VAL A 196 -32.01 -9.66 -6.43
N PRO A 197 -31.88 -10.95 -6.81
CA PRO A 197 -32.44 -12.08 -6.06
C PRO A 197 -31.84 -12.30 -4.65
N LEU A 198 -30.62 -11.81 -4.41
CA LEU A 198 -29.87 -12.06 -3.19
C LEU A 198 -29.62 -10.77 -2.40
N ARG A 199 -30.05 -10.79 -1.13
CA ARG A 199 -29.88 -9.71 -0.16
C ARG A 199 -28.41 -9.60 0.23
N GLY A 200 -27.68 -8.74 -0.49
CA GLY A 200 -26.23 -8.51 -0.32
C GLY A 200 -25.53 -8.09 -1.61
N LEU A 201 -26.03 -8.51 -2.78
CA LEU A 201 -25.54 -8.06 -4.09
C LEU A 201 -26.07 -6.66 -4.47
N SER A 202 -27.09 -6.16 -3.77
CA SER A 202 -27.66 -4.84 -3.97
C SER A 202 -26.82 -3.71 -3.34
N GLU A 203 -25.69 -4.02 -2.70
CA GLU A 203 -24.85 -3.02 -2.04
C GLU A 203 -24.01 -2.22 -3.04
N HIS A 204 -24.49 -1.04 -3.39
CA HIS A 204 -23.65 -0.03 -4.00
C HIS A 204 -22.82 0.66 -2.91
N ASN A 205 -21.49 0.47 -2.91
CA ASN A 205 -20.59 1.19 -2.02
C ASN A 205 -20.06 2.45 -2.73
N PRO A 206 -20.68 3.64 -2.52
CA PRO A 206 -20.23 4.87 -3.17
C PRO A 206 -18.86 5.34 -2.68
N LYS A 207 -18.29 4.70 -1.65
CA LYS A 207 -16.94 5.00 -1.16
C LYS A 207 -15.84 4.38 -2.03
N ASN A 208 -16.16 3.38 -2.85
CA ASN A 208 -15.23 2.74 -3.78
C ASN A 208 -15.34 3.28 -5.20
N THR A 209 -16.20 4.28 -5.45
CA THR A 209 -16.11 5.03 -6.70
C THR A 209 -14.81 5.83 -6.63
N GLU A 210 -13.80 5.35 -7.35
CA GLU A 210 -12.52 6.02 -7.54
C GLU A 210 -12.82 7.50 -7.79
N ALA A 211 -12.52 8.36 -6.81
CA ALA A 211 -12.84 9.77 -6.96
C ALA A 211 -12.07 10.25 -8.18
N PRO A 212 -12.72 10.93 -9.16
CA PRO A 212 -12.03 11.33 -10.37
C PRO A 212 -10.77 12.11 -10.00
N VAL A 213 -9.68 11.89 -10.73
CA VAL A 213 -8.33 12.37 -10.39
C VAL A 213 -8.30 13.84 -9.98
N ARG A 214 -9.12 14.70 -10.62
CA ARG A 214 -9.25 16.12 -10.26
C ARG A 214 -9.68 16.35 -8.80
N ILE A 215 -10.58 15.52 -8.28
CA ILE A 215 -11.08 15.62 -6.89
C ILE A 215 -9.99 15.18 -5.92
N VAL A 216 -9.25 14.12 -6.24
CA VAL A 216 -8.11 13.65 -5.44
C VAL A 216 -7.03 14.72 -5.39
N GLN A 217 -6.65 15.29 -6.55
CA GLN A 217 -5.68 16.37 -6.64
C GLN A 217 -6.13 17.63 -5.87
N ARG A 218 -7.41 18.03 -6.00
CA ARG A 218 -7.96 19.16 -5.25
C ARG A 218 -7.88 18.93 -3.74
N ARG A 219 -8.28 17.74 -3.26
CA ARG A 219 -8.17 17.39 -1.83
C ARG A 219 -6.72 17.40 -1.35
N ALA A 220 -5.78 16.90 -2.16
CA ALA A 220 -4.36 16.94 -1.83
C ALA A 220 -3.84 18.38 -1.73
N ALA A 221 -4.23 19.26 -2.66
CA ALA A 221 -3.88 20.69 -2.60
C ALA A 221 -4.50 21.39 -1.38
N ASP A 222 -5.75 21.10 -1.06
CA ASP A 222 -6.41 21.63 0.14
C ASP A 222 -5.69 21.20 1.42
N VAL A 223 -5.25 19.94 1.50
CA VAL A 223 -4.47 19.43 2.64
C VAL A 223 -3.09 20.11 2.71
N ALA A 224 -2.41 20.31 1.58
CA ALA A 224 -1.14 21.01 1.52
C ALA A 224 -1.24 22.48 1.96
N ASN A 225 -2.38 23.14 1.67
CA ASN A 225 -2.65 24.53 2.05
C ASN A 225 -3.08 24.70 3.51
N ARG A 226 -3.38 23.61 4.25
CA ARG A 226 -3.74 23.72 5.66
C ARG A 226 -2.53 24.12 6.49
N LYS A 227 -2.71 25.17 7.28
CA LYS A 227 -1.70 25.59 8.25
C LYS A 227 -1.44 24.46 9.24
N THR A 228 -0.18 24.11 9.41
CA THR A 228 0.20 23.11 10.41
C THR A 228 -0.08 23.66 11.82
N LEU A 229 -0.26 22.79 12.80
CA LEU A 229 -0.51 23.19 14.19
C LEU A 229 0.61 24.12 14.71
N ARG A 230 1.86 23.86 14.30
CA ARG A 230 3.01 24.70 14.59
C ARG A 230 2.88 26.11 13.99
N GLN A 231 2.44 26.21 12.74
CA GLN A 231 2.22 27.52 12.09
C GLN A 231 1.08 28.29 12.77
N LEU A 232 -0.02 27.62 13.12
CA LEU A 232 -1.12 28.24 13.87
C LEU A 232 -0.65 28.77 15.22
N TRP A 233 0.22 28.02 15.92
CA TRP A 233 0.82 28.44 17.18
C TRP A 233 1.72 29.67 17.01
N GLN A 234 2.58 29.70 15.99
CA GLN A 234 3.43 30.86 15.68
C GLN A 234 2.60 32.10 15.36
N ILE A 235 1.52 31.96 14.58
CA ILE A 235 0.58 33.05 14.30
C ILE A 235 -0.07 33.55 15.59
N GLY A 236 -0.41 32.63 16.51
CA GLY A 236 -0.94 32.98 17.84
C GLY A 236 0.05 33.78 18.69
N MET A 237 1.32 33.37 18.71
CA MET A 237 2.37 34.08 19.45
C MET A 237 2.60 35.49 18.88
N LYS A 238 2.69 35.62 17.56
CA LYS A 238 2.87 36.92 16.90
C LYS A 238 1.70 37.87 17.19
N ARG A 239 0.46 37.38 17.18
CA ARG A 239 -0.72 38.18 17.57
C ARG A 239 -0.67 38.66 19.02
N LYS A 240 -0.09 37.86 19.93
CA LYS A 240 0.07 38.25 21.34
C LYS A 240 1.10 39.36 21.49
N GLU A 241 2.19 39.32 20.72
CA GLU A 241 3.22 40.36 20.67
C GLU A 241 2.74 41.64 19.98
N GLU A 242 1.82 41.54 19.02
CA GLU A 242 1.22 42.68 18.29
C GLU A 242 0.04 43.32 19.04
N ALA A 243 -0.50 42.68 20.09
CA ALA A 243 -1.62 43.18 20.89
C ALA A 243 -1.29 43.85 22.25
N PRO A 244 -0.11 44.48 22.51
CA PRO A 244 0.21 45.02 23.84
C PRO A 244 -0.51 46.35 24.15
N HIS A 245 -1.32 46.92 23.26
CA HIS A 245 -1.74 48.32 23.37
C HIS A 245 -3.23 48.59 23.70
N ILE A 246 -4.06 47.56 23.94
CA ILE A 246 -5.51 47.77 24.21
C ILE A 246 -5.83 47.75 25.72
N THR A 247 -4.91 47.34 26.60
CA THR A 247 -5.21 47.23 28.05
C THR A 247 -5.11 48.53 28.84
N GLU A 248 -4.62 49.64 28.27
CA GLU A 248 -4.59 50.94 28.99
C GLU A 248 -5.90 51.73 28.95
N ALA A 249 -6.87 51.35 28.10
CA ALA A 249 -8.14 52.07 27.97
C ALA A 249 -9.17 51.77 29.10
N TYR A 250 -8.88 50.84 30.01
CA TYR A 250 -9.80 50.45 31.10
C TYR A 250 -9.33 50.91 32.49
N LYS A 251 -8.38 51.85 32.58
CA LYS A 251 -8.05 52.48 33.87
C LYS A 251 -9.13 53.50 34.23
N SER A 252 -10.19 53.01 34.86
CA SER A 252 -11.31 53.79 35.39
C SER A 252 -10.81 54.99 36.19
N PRO A 253 -11.35 56.21 35.96
CA PRO A 253 -11.06 57.34 36.83
C PRO A 253 -11.65 57.04 38.22
N SER A 254 -10.79 56.98 39.23
CA SER A 254 -11.22 56.88 40.63
C SER A 254 -11.87 58.19 41.02
N VAL A 255 -13.12 58.11 41.50
CA VAL A 255 -13.87 59.19 42.16
C VAL A 255 -13.36 59.36 43.59
#